data_AF-A0A0A9CX58-F1
#
_entry.id   AF-A0A0A9CX58-F1
#
_cell.length_a   1.000
_cell.length_b   1.000
_cell.length_c   1.000
_cell.angle_alpha   90.00
_cell.angle_beta   90.00
_cell.angle_gamma   90.00
#
_symmetry.space_group_name_H-M   'P 1'
#
loop_
_entity.id
_entity.type
_entity.pdbx_description
1 polymer ?
#
loop_
_entity_poly.entity_id
_entity_poly.type
_entity_poly.pdbx_seq_one_letter_code
_entity_poly.pdbx_strand_id
1 'polypeptide(L)'
;MKATAMLKRKEEYATILAFDVKVMPEAFDLAAESGVKILTADTVYKLVDNFTDHIKKLKEEKKKQCAADAVFPCTLKILPNRVYHSKDPIVCDVEVLEGIVKVGTPICACVPSKDRGADIVHGLGRISSDANIQWHAG
;
A
#
# COMPACT_ATOMS: atom_id res chain seq x y z
N MET A 1 18.92 25.36 10.60
CA MET A 1 17.87 24.52 9.97
C MET A 1 18.29 24.02 8.59
N LYS A 2 19.15 23.00 8.49
CA LYS A 2 19.51 22.37 7.19
C LYS A 2 18.77 21.05 6.95
N ALA A 3 18.68 20.19 7.96
CA ALA A 3 17.97 18.90 7.87
C ALA A 3 16.45 19.06 7.73
N THR A 4 15.86 20.05 8.41
CA THR A 4 14.41 20.36 8.35
C THR A 4 13.93 20.67 6.92
N ALA A 5 14.81 21.19 6.05
CA ALA A 5 14.47 21.45 4.65
C ALA A 5 14.19 20.16 3.85
N MET A 6 14.78 19.03 4.28
CA MET A 6 14.57 17.73 3.62
C MET A 6 13.19 17.14 3.91
N LEU A 7 12.54 17.52 5.01
CA LEU A 7 11.18 17.03 5.34
C LEU A 7 10.18 17.29 4.22
N LYS A 8 10.26 18.47 3.60
CA LYS A 8 9.36 18.87 2.50
C LYS A 8 9.70 18.20 1.16
N ARG A 9 10.89 17.62 1.03
CA ARG A 9 11.37 17.00 -0.23
C ARG A 9 11.32 15.50 -0.17
N LYS A 10 12.06 14.94 0.78
CA LYS A 10 12.16 13.50 1.04
C LYS A 10 12.41 13.30 2.53
N GLU A 11 11.33 13.05 3.24
CA GLU A 11 11.29 12.84 4.69
C GLU A 11 12.31 11.81 5.19
N GLU A 12 12.56 10.74 4.43
CA GLU A 12 13.54 9.69 4.78
C GLU A 12 14.99 10.18 4.87
N TYR A 13 15.30 11.35 4.31
CA TYR A 13 16.62 11.99 4.40
C TYR A 13 16.64 13.15 5.40
N ALA A 14 15.54 13.43 6.11
CA ALA A 14 15.49 14.43 7.17
C ALA A 14 16.12 13.87 8.47
N THR A 15 17.38 13.46 8.38
CA THR A 15 18.11 12.80 9.46
C THR A 15 19.52 13.40 9.56
N ILE A 16 20.03 13.54 10.78
CA ILE A 16 21.38 14.00 11.10
C ILE A 16 22.23 12.77 11.45
N LEU A 17 23.35 12.61 10.75
CA LEU A 17 24.34 11.56 11.02
C LEU A 17 25.50 12.16 11.83
N ALA A 18 25.67 11.71 13.06
CA ALA A 18 26.65 12.22 14.02
C ALA A 18 27.70 11.12 14.32
N PHE A 19 28.84 11.20 13.63
CA PHE A 19 29.96 10.28 13.79
C PHE A 19 30.91 10.77 14.89
N ASP A 20 31.15 9.94 15.91
CA ASP A 20 32.11 10.18 16.99
C ASP A 20 32.00 11.58 17.64
N VAL A 21 30.76 12.06 17.83
CA VAL A 21 30.47 13.34 18.46
C VAL A 21 29.42 13.19 19.55
N LYS A 22 29.61 13.92 20.66
CA LYS A 22 28.63 14.01 21.74
C LYS A 22 27.51 14.97 21.35
N VAL A 23 26.28 14.48 21.33
CA VAL A 23 25.08 15.29 21.05
C VAL A 23 24.44 15.69 22.38
N MET A 24 24.11 16.96 22.52
CA MET A 24 23.46 17.49 23.72
C MET A 24 21.99 17.04 23.80
N PRO A 25 21.44 16.79 25.00
CA PRO A 25 20.03 16.40 25.17
C PRO A 25 19.05 17.37 24.49
N GLU A 26 19.26 18.68 24.64
CA GLU A 26 18.46 19.74 24.01
C GLU A 26 18.40 19.62 22.48
N ALA A 27 19.46 19.09 21.86
CA ALA A 27 19.49 18.88 20.42
C ALA A 27 18.62 17.69 20.00
N PHE A 28 18.49 16.65 20.85
CA PHE A 28 17.54 15.55 20.61
C PHE A 28 16.10 16.05 20.72
N ASP A 29 15.81 16.87 21.72
CA ASP A 29 14.48 17.43 21.93
C ASP A 29 14.07 18.29 20.73
N LEU A 30 14.94 19.22 20.32
CA LEU A 30 14.69 20.07 19.16
C LEU A 30 14.54 19.28 17.85
N ALA A 31 15.33 18.23 17.69
CA ALA A 31 15.24 17.37 16.51
C ALA A 31 13.91 16.61 16.48
N ALA A 32 13.47 16.06 17.62
CA ALA A 32 12.18 15.40 17.75
C ALA A 32 11.01 16.36 17.45
N GLU A 33 11.03 17.58 18.02
CA GLU A 33 10.05 18.63 17.74
C GLU A 33 10.00 19.01 16.25
N SER A 34 11.16 19.03 15.61
CA SER A 34 11.29 19.35 14.19
C SER A 34 10.96 18.17 13.27
N GLY A 35 10.70 16.97 13.79
CA GLY A 35 10.51 15.74 12.99
C GLY A 35 11.79 15.22 12.34
N VAL A 36 12.97 15.62 12.83
CA VAL A 36 14.28 15.19 12.35
C VAL A 36 14.85 14.14 13.29
N LYS A 37 15.42 13.05 12.75
CA LYS A 37 16.06 12.02 13.57
C LYS A 37 17.57 12.28 13.67
N ILE A 38 18.17 12.04 14.83
CA ILE A 38 19.63 12.05 15.00
C ILE A 38 20.10 10.60 15.16
N LEU A 39 21.04 10.16 14.33
CA LEU A 39 21.71 8.87 14.44
C LEU A 39 23.15 9.11 14.86
N THR A 40 23.56 8.49 15.96
CA THR A 40 24.93 8.57 16.50
C THR A 40 25.60 7.20 16.44
N ALA A 41 26.89 7.17 16.13
CA ALA A 41 27.71 5.95 16.18
C ALA A 41 29.19 6.29 16.37
N ASP A 42 29.92 5.31 16.91
CA ASP A 42 31.37 5.32 17.15
C ASP A 42 32.21 4.93 15.92
N THR A 43 31.57 4.28 14.93
CA THR A 43 32.20 3.76 13.72
C THR A 43 31.36 4.11 12.50
N VAL A 44 32.03 4.44 11.38
CA VAL A 44 31.34 4.85 10.14
C VAL A 44 30.42 3.73 9.62
N TYR A 45 30.84 2.46 9.71
CA TYR A 45 30.04 1.32 9.25
C TYR A 45 28.72 1.18 10.00
N LYS A 46 28.74 1.25 11.35
CA LYS A 46 27.51 1.22 12.15
C LYS A 46 26.59 2.39 11.82
N LEU A 47 27.15 3.57 11.52
CA LEU A 47 26.35 4.73 11.15
C LEU A 47 25.63 4.53 9.82
N VAL A 48 26.33 3.96 8.83
CA VAL A 48 25.76 3.63 7.52
C VAL A 48 24.69 2.53 7.64
N ASP A 49 24.94 1.50 8.43
CA ASP A 49 23.98 0.41 8.67
C ASP A 49 22.71 0.95 9.36
N ASN A 50 22.87 1.73 10.44
CA ASN A 50 21.75 2.37 11.15
C ASN A 50 20.91 3.27 10.23
N PHE A 51 21.57 4.00 9.33
CA PHE A 51 20.89 4.85 8.36
C PHE A 51 20.15 4.03 7.29
N THR A 52 20.76 2.96 6.79
CA THR A 52 20.15 2.06 5.80
C THR A 52 18.92 1.37 6.37
N ASP A 53 19.02 0.87 7.61
CA ASP A 53 17.90 0.28 8.33
C ASP A 53 16.77 1.28 8.59
N HIS A 54 17.12 2.53 8.90
CA HIS A 54 16.14 3.59 9.07
C HIS A 54 15.35 3.86 7.79
N ILE A 55 16.04 4.02 6.65
CA ILE A 55 15.38 4.20 5.34
C ILE A 55 14.51 2.99 5.01
N LYS A 56 15.02 1.76 5.24
CA LYS A 56 14.28 0.53 4.96
C LYS A 56 12.98 0.45 5.75
N LYS A 57 13.03 0.73 7.06
CA LYS A 57 11.85 0.74 7.93
C LYS A 57 10.81 1.76 7.49
N LEU A 58 11.24 2.99 7.20
CA LEU A 58 10.34 4.04 6.69
C LEU A 58 9.67 3.64 5.37
N LYS A 59 10.43 3.03 4.46
CA LYS A 59 9.91 2.55 3.18
C LYS A 59 8.90 1.42 3.36
N GLU A 60 9.17 0.49 4.27
CA GLU A 60 8.24 -0.59 4.62
C GLU A 60 6.96 -0.07 5.28
N GLU A 61 7.06 0.90 6.19
CA GLU A 61 5.91 1.56 6.81
C GLU A 61 5.05 2.28 5.77
N LYS A 62 5.65 3.08 4.89
CA LYS A 62 4.94 3.72 3.77
C LYS A 62 4.28 2.70 2.86
N LYS A 63 4.98 1.60 2.54
CA LYS A 63 4.41 0.50 1.73
C LYS A 63 3.20 -0.13 2.42
N LYS A 64 3.24 -0.35 3.74
CA LYS A 64 2.11 -0.90 4.52
C LYS A 64 0.93 0.06 4.56
N GLN A 65 1.17 1.36 4.74
CA GLN A 65 0.13 2.38 4.71
C GLN A 65 -0.58 2.42 3.35
N CYS A 66 0.16 2.36 2.25
CA CYS A 66 -0.41 2.34 0.91
C CYS A 66 -0.94 0.96 0.48
N ALA A 67 -0.65 -0.12 1.21
CA ALA A 67 -1.06 -1.47 0.82
C ALA A 67 -2.58 -1.65 0.84
N ALA A 68 -3.28 -0.93 1.72
CA ALA A 68 -4.75 -0.93 1.78
C ALA A 68 -5.39 -0.27 0.55
N ASP A 69 -4.73 0.75 -0.01
CA ASP A 69 -5.20 1.50 -1.19
C ASP A 69 -4.72 0.89 -2.51
N ALA A 70 -3.69 0.04 -2.47
CA ALA A 70 -3.11 -0.58 -3.65
C ALA A 70 -4.08 -1.57 -4.29
N VAL A 71 -4.67 -1.18 -5.41
CA VAL A 71 -5.51 -2.04 -6.25
C VAL A 71 -4.62 -2.82 -7.20
N PHE A 72 -4.62 -4.15 -7.06
CA PHE A 72 -3.96 -5.05 -8.01
C PHE A 72 -4.90 -5.32 -9.19
N PRO A 73 -4.42 -5.25 -10.44
CA PRO A 73 -5.27 -5.53 -11.60
C PRO A 73 -5.68 -7.00 -11.62
N CYS A 74 -6.93 -7.25 -12.02
CA CYS A 74 -7.46 -8.58 -12.21
C CYS A 74 -8.53 -8.60 -13.30
N THR A 75 -8.75 -9.78 -13.88
CA THR A 75 -9.86 -10.05 -14.80
C THR A 75 -10.65 -11.23 -14.26
N LEU A 76 -11.96 -11.02 -14.08
CA LEU A 76 -12.87 -12.00 -13.50
C LEU A 76 -13.89 -12.45 -14.53
N LYS A 77 -14.25 -13.73 -14.46
CA LYS A 77 -15.33 -14.32 -15.24
C LYS A 77 -16.37 -14.90 -14.29
N ILE A 78 -17.62 -14.44 -14.39
CA ILE A 78 -18.73 -15.00 -13.61
C ILE A 78 -19.05 -16.40 -14.14
N LEU A 79 -19.17 -17.38 -13.24
CA LEU A 79 -19.51 -18.74 -13.61
C LEU A 79 -21.01 -18.85 -13.99
N PRO A 80 -21.36 -19.57 -15.08
CA PRO A 80 -22.74 -19.74 -15.50
C PRO A 80 -23.61 -20.36 -14.39
N ASN A 81 -24.83 -19.84 -14.21
CA ASN A 81 -25.80 -20.29 -13.19
C ASN A 81 -25.30 -20.23 -11.74
N ARG A 82 -24.24 -19.46 -11.45
CA ARG A 82 -23.68 -19.31 -10.09
C ARG A 82 -23.80 -17.88 -9.57
N VAL A 83 -24.96 -17.26 -9.80
CA VAL A 83 -25.33 -15.97 -9.22
C VAL A 83 -26.40 -16.22 -8.17
N TYR A 84 -26.05 -16.04 -6.91
CA TYR A 84 -26.92 -16.31 -5.76
C TYR A 84 -27.72 -15.07 -5.35
N HIS A 85 -27.09 -13.89 -5.45
CA HIS A 85 -27.76 -12.61 -5.21
C HIS A 85 -27.34 -11.59 -6.26
N SER A 86 -28.32 -11.00 -6.95
CA SER A 86 -28.10 -10.13 -8.12
C SER A 86 -28.16 -8.64 -7.78
N LYS A 87 -28.47 -8.28 -6.54
CA LYS A 87 -28.56 -6.90 -6.05
C LYS A 87 -27.84 -6.77 -4.72
N ASP A 88 -27.49 -5.54 -4.37
CA ASP A 88 -26.60 -5.21 -3.25
C ASP A 88 -26.90 -5.98 -1.94
N PRO A 89 -25.99 -6.85 -1.45
CA PRO A 89 -24.67 -7.18 -2.01
C PRO A 89 -24.73 -8.24 -3.14
N ILE A 90 -24.03 -8.01 -4.26
CA ILE A 90 -23.94 -9.02 -5.32
C ILE A 90 -23.14 -10.24 -4.82
N VAL A 91 -23.71 -11.44 -4.93
CA VAL A 91 -23.06 -12.71 -4.54
C VAL A 91 -23.06 -13.67 -5.72
N CYS A 92 -21.87 -14.00 -6.22
CA CYS A 92 -21.69 -14.93 -7.33
C CYS A 92 -20.32 -15.62 -7.27
N ASP A 93 -20.21 -16.79 -7.88
CA ASP A 93 -18.92 -17.43 -8.08
C ASP A 93 -18.23 -16.84 -9.31
N VAL A 94 -16.93 -16.55 -9.15
CA VAL A 94 -16.09 -16.04 -10.23
C VAL A 94 -14.84 -16.90 -10.39
N GLU A 95 -14.38 -17.00 -11.63
CA GLU A 95 -13.06 -17.51 -11.99
C GLU A 95 -12.12 -16.33 -12.22
N VAL A 96 -10.94 -16.36 -11.60
CA VAL A 96 -9.87 -15.38 -11.85
C VAL A 96 -9.14 -15.80 -13.13
N LEU A 97 -9.33 -15.06 -14.21
CA LEU A 97 -8.64 -15.32 -15.48
C LEU A 97 -7.21 -14.81 -15.45
N GLU A 98 -7.02 -13.60 -14.92
CA GLU A 98 -5.72 -12.94 -14.86
C GLU A 98 -5.59 -12.09 -13.59
N GLY A 99 -4.35 -11.91 -13.13
CA GLY A 99 -4.01 -11.00 -12.03
C GLY A 99 -4.34 -11.54 -10.65
N ILE A 100 -4.55 -10.62 -9.69
CA ILE A 100 -4.76 -10.96 -8.28
C ILE A 100 -5.97 -10.22 -7.75
N VAL A 101 -6.96 -10.98 -7.27
CA VAL A 101 -8.09 -10.46 -6.49
C VAL A 101 -7.75 -10.46 -5.01
N LYS A 102 -8.15 -9.39 -4.32
CA LYS A 102 -8.11 -9.28 -2.86
C LYS A 102 -9.38 -8.61 -2.35
N VAL A 103 -9.74 -8.88 -1.09
CA VAL A 103 -10.73 -8.08 -0.37
C VAL A 103 -10.37 -6.59 -0.45
N GLY A 104 -11.37 -5.75 -0.70
CA GLY A 104 -11.21 -4.31 -0.93
C GLY A 104 -10.96 -3.91 -2.39
N THR A 105 -10.68 -4.86 -3.30
CA THR A 105 -10.48 -4.57 -4.74
C THR A 105 -11.77 -4.02 -5.33
N PRO A 106 -11.77 -2.81 -5.94
CA PRO A 106 -12.92 -2.28 -6.65
C PRO A 106 -13.14 -3.03 -7.96
N ILE A 107 -14.39 -3.41 -8.23
CA ILE A 107 -14.78 -4.17 -9.41
C ILE A 107 -15.69 -3.34 -10.30
N CYS A 108 -15.49 -3.47 -11.60
CA CYS A 108 -16.39 -2.93 -12.62
C CYS A 108 -16.68 -3.98 -13.69
N ALA A 109 -17.80 -3.83 -14.37
CA ALA A 109 -18.15 -4.62 -15.55
C ALA A 109 -18.19 -3.72 -16.78
N CYS A 110 -17.44 -4.10 -17.81
CA CYS A 110 -17.47 -3.43 -19.11
C CYS A 110 -18.50 -4.13 -20.00
N VAL A 111 -19.49 -3.38 -20.47
CA VAL A 111 -20.51 -3.87 -21.40
C VAL A 111 -20.29 -3.19 -22.75
N PRO A 112 -20.02 -3.96 -23.83
CA PRO A 112 -19.80 -3.38 -25.14
C PRO A 112 -21.07 -2.69 -25.65
N SER A 113 -20.96 -1.42 -26.03
CA SER A 113 -22.07 -0.66 -26.60
C SER A 113 -22.16 -0.90 -28.11
N LYS A 114 -23.33 -1.32 -28.61
CA LYS A 114 -23.56 -1.50 -30.05
C LYS A 114 -23.63 -0.19 -30.84
N ASP A 115 -23.93 0.93 -30.16
CA ASP A 115 -24.30 2.19 -30.84
C ASP A 115 -23.23 3.29 -30.74
N ARG A 116 -22.31 3.23 -29.78
CA ARG A 116 -21.43 4.37 -29.41
C ARG A 116 -19.93 4.16 -29.57
N GLY A 117 -19.48 3.01 -30.08
CA GLY A 117 -18.05 2.74 -30.32
C GLY A 117 -17.15 2.73 -29.08
N ALA A 118 -17.74 2.82 -27.87
CA ALA A 118 -17.05 2.77 -26.59
C ALA A 118 -17.82 1.88 -25.61
N ASP A 119 -17.09 1.14 -24.78
CA ASP A 119 -17.65 0.26 -23.76
C ASP A 119 -18.27 1.08 -22.61
N ILE A 120 -19.41 0.61 -22.09
CA ILE A 120 -20.07 1.18 -20.94
C ILE A 120 -19.51 0.49 -19.68
N VAL A 121 -18.94 1.27 -18.77
CA VAL A 121 -18.37 0.76 -17.52
C VAL A 121 -19.37 0.93 -16.39
N HIS A 122 -19.77 -0.18 -15.77
CA HIS A 122 -20.62 -0.22 -14.58
C HIS A 122 -19.78 -0.54 -13.34
N GLY A 123 -19.70 0.39 -12.38
CA GLY A 123 -19.06 0.13 -11.09
C GLY A 123 -19.93 -0.79 -10.22
N LEU A 124 -19.37 -1.92 -9.77
CA LEU A 124 -20.07 -2.91 -8.95
C LEU A 124 -19.79 -2.78 -7.45
N GLY A 125 -18.83 -1.93 -7.06
CA GLY A 125 -18.41 -1.74 -5.68
C GLY A 125 -17.07 -2.39 -5.37
N ARG A 126 -16.82 -2.74 -4.11
CA ARG A 126 -15.59 -3.40 -3.66
C ARG A 126 -15.88 -4.79 -3.13
N ILE A 127 -14.96 -5.73 -3.35
CA ILE A 127 -15.06 -7.08 -2.78
C ILE A 127 -15.02 -6.99 -1.26
N SER A 128 -16.07 -7.47 -0.59
CA SER A 128 -16.17 -7.50 0.88
C SER A 128 -15.68 -8.82 1.49
N SER A 129 -15.74 -9.92 0.73
CA SER A 129 -15.32 -11.26 1.16
C SER A 129 -14.93 -12.12 -0.05
N ASP A 130 -13.90 -12.94 0.11
CA ASP A 130 -13.43 -13.96 -0.83
C ASP A 130 -13.53 -15.36 -0.18
N ALA A 131 -14.74 -15.75 0.19
CA ALA A 131 -14.99 -17.11 0.66
C ALA A 131 -14.76 -18.11 -0.48
N ASN A 132 -13.60 -18.75 -0.49
CA ASN A 132 -13.33 -19.88 -1.36
C ASN A 132 -14.10 -21.09 -0.81
N ILE A 133 -15.40 -21.15 -1.07
CA ILE A 133 -16.22 -22.29 -0.65
C ILE A 133 -15.85 -23.46 -1.57
N GLN A 134 -14.84 -24.23 -1.16
CA GLN A 134 -14.59 -25.56 -1.68
C GLN A 134 -15.79 -26.43 -1.29
N TRP A 135 -16.83 -26.43 -2.11
CA TRP A 135 -17.85 -27.47 -2.06
C TRP A 135 -17.17 -28.76 -2.53
N HIS A 136 -16.66 -29.55 -1.58
CA HIS A 136 -16.45 -30.96 -1.82
C HIS A 136 -17.82 -31.59 -2.08
N ALA A 137 -18.08 -31.92 -3.34
CA ALA A 137 -19.25 -32.68 -3.73
C ALA A 137 -19.20 -34.06 -3.06
N GLY A 138 -20.22 -34.37 -2.26
CA GLY A 138 -20.62 -35.73 -1.90
C GLY A 138 -21.87 -36.10 -2.68
#